data_AF-A0A9E4IY39-F1
#
_entry.id   AF-A0A9E4IY39-F1
#
_cell.length_a   1.000
_cell.length_b   1.000
_cell.length_c   1.000
_cell.angle_alpha   90.00
_cell.angle_beta   90.00
_cell.angle_gamma   90.00
#
_symmetry.space_group_name_H-M   'P 1'
#
loop_
_entity.id
_entity.type
_entity.pdbx_description
1 polymer ?
#
loop_
_entity_poly.entity_id
_entity_poly.type
_entity_poly.pdbx_seq_one_letter_code
_entity_poly.pdbx_strand_id
1 'polypeptide(L)'
;MAIAGAASSEGAAINAVCLAEICVGEKQPGMAADRIRSWGVEILDVPAAAADVCARAYVQYCARRQRQSRKDSPRTPLPDFFIGAHAEIMGWTLATADPSRIRTYFPAVRLLTP
;
A
#
# COMPACT_ATOMS: atom_id res chain seq x y z
N MET A 1 -15.55 1.49 -11.78
CA MET A 1 -16.80 1.81 -11.03
C MET A 1 -16.78 1.27 -9.60
N ALA A 2 -16.27 0.06 -9.35
CA ALA A 2 -16.28 -0.54 -8.02
C ALA A 2 -15.51 0.26 -6.95
N ILE A 3 -14.31 0.77 -7.27
CA ILE A 3 -13.47 1.54 -6.32
C ILE A 3 -14.14 2.86 -5.90
N ALA A 4 -14.61 3.65 -6.87
CA ALA A 4 -15.30 4.92 -6.58
C ALA A 4 -16.62 4.70 -5.81
N GLY A 5 -17.34 3.61 -6.12
CA GLY A 5 -18.54 3.22 -5.38
C GLY A 5 -18.25 2.88 -3.92
N ALA A 6 -17.27 2.00 -3.68
CA ALA A 6 -16.86 1.62 -2.32
C ALA A 6 -16.34 2.82 -1.50
N ALA A 7 -15.51 3.67 -2.12
CA ALA A 7 -15.01 4.89 -1.48
C ALA A 7 -16.14 5.83 -1.05
N SER A 8 -17.22 5.91 -1.85
CA SER A 8 -18.37 6.77 -1.53
C SER A 8 -19.29 6.19 -0.45
N SER A 9 -19.31 4.86 -0.26
CA SER A 9 -20.20 4.20 0.70
C SER A 9 -19.52 3.86 2.04
N GLU A 10 -18.26 3.46 2.02
CA GLU A 10 -17.51 2.97 3.18
C GLU A 10 -16.42 3.94 3.63
N GLY A 11 -16.16 4.98 2.84
CA GLY A 11 -15.02 5.87 3.00
C GLY A 11 -13.75 5.34 2.31
N ALA A 12 -12.72 6.17 2.25
CA ALA A 12 -11.44 5.80 1.68
C ALA A 12 -10.30 6.52 2.41
N ALA A 13 -9.16 5.85 2.51
CA ALA A 13 -7.96 6.41 3.09
C ALA A 13 -6.72 6.00 2.29
N ILE A 14 -5.69 6.85 2.34
CA ILE A 14 -4.32 6.51 1.95
C ILE A 14 -3.39 6.75 3.14
N ASN A 15 -2.26 6.06 3.17
CA ASN A 15 -1.24 6.34 4.18
C ASN A 15 -0.16 7.30 3.64
N ALA A 16 0.73 7.76 4.52
CA ALA A 16 1.83 8.66 4.17
C ALA A 16 2.76 8.12 3.07
N VAL A 17 2.93 6.80 2.95
CA VAL A 17 3.73 6.17 1.90
C VAL A 17 3.05 6.31 0.53
N CYS A 18 1.74 6.04 0.46
CA CYS A 18 0.94 6.29 -0.76
C CYS A 18 0.99 7.77 -1.15
N LEU A 19 0.85 8.68 -0.18
CA LEU A 19 0.93 10.12 -0.45
C LEU A 19 2.30 10.51 -1.01
N ALA A 20 3.38 9.96 -0.46
CA ALA A 20 4.73 10.20 -0.98
C ALA A 20 4.90 9.73 -2.43
N GLU A 21 4.36 8.56 -2.79
CA GLU A 21 4.37 8.07 -4.18
C GLU A 21 3.58 8.98 -5.13
N ILE A 22 2.40 9.44 -4.69
CA ILE A 22 1.59 10.39 -5.46
C ILE A 22 2.38 11.69 -5.67
N CYS A 23 3.01 12.24 -4.63
CA CYS A 23 3.82 13.45 -4.72
C CYS A 23 4.93 13.37 -5.78
N VAL A 24 5.54 12.19 -6.01
CA VAL A 24 6.58 12.01 -7.03
C VAL A 24 6.04 12.22 -8.45
N GLY A 25 4.79 11.86 -8.70
CA GLY A 25 4.15 12.02 -10.02
C GLY A 25 3.60 13.42 -10.29
N GLU A 26 3.67 14.32 -9.31
CA GLU A 26 2.98 15.60 -9.34
C GLU A 26 3.85 16.77 -9.78
N LYS A 27 3.27 17.68 -10.57
CA LYS A 27 3.95 18.93 -10.96
C LYS A 27 4.14 19.88 -9.77
N GLN A 28 3.24 19.82 -8.79
CA GLN A 28 3.25 20.61 -7.58
C GLN A 28 3.00 19.70 -6.36
N PRO A 29 4.04 19.03 -5.84
CA PRO A 29 3.89 18.03 -4.78
C PRO A 29 3.19 18.56 -3.52
N GLY A 30 3.40 19.83 -3.17
CA GLY A 30 2.76 20.48 -2.01
C GLY A 30 1.23 20.51 -2.07
N MET A 31 0.63 20.38 -3.26
CA MET A 31 -0.82 20.37 -3.44
C MET A 31 -1.43 18.96 -3.42
N ALA A 32 -0.61 17.92 -3.39
CA ALA A 32 -1.09 16.54 -3.49
C ALA A 32 -2.04 16.17 -2.35
N ALA A 33 -1.67 16.53 -1.12
CA ALA A 33 -2.49 16.25 0.06
C ALA A 33 -3.86 16.93 -0.01
N ASP A 34 -3.90 18.20 -0.41
CA ASP A 34 -5.15 18.96 -0.51
C ASP A 34 -6.07 18.40 -1.59
N ARG A 35 -5.52 18.00 -2.74
CA ARG A 35 -6.29 17.35 -3.80
C ARG A 35 -6.85 16.00 -3.35
N ILE A 36 -6.07 15.18 -2.66
CA ILE A 36 -6.55 13.89 -2.14
C ILE A 36 -7.71 14.12 -1.15
N ARG A 37 -7.56 15.07 -0.22
CA ARG A 37 -8.63 15.44 0.70
C ARG A 37 -9.86 15.97 -0.01
N SER A 38 -9.71 16.70 -1.12
CA SER A 38 -10.84 17.21 -1.91
C SER A 38 -11.71 16.10 -2.52
N TRP A 39 -11.18 14.87 -2.63
CA TRP A 39 -11.92 13.68 -3.06
C TRP A 39 -12.61 12.94 -1.90
N GLY A 40 -12.58 13.48 -0.69
CA GLY A 40 -13.10 12.82 0.51
C GLY A 40 -12.23 11.66 1.01
N VAL A 41 -10.96 11.60 0.58
CA VAL A 41 -10.02 10.55 1.00
C VAL A 41 -9.22 11.04 2.21
N GLU A 42 -9.22 10.25 3.28
CA GLU A 42 -8.42 10.52 4.47
C GLU A 42 -6.93 10.23 4.22
N ILE A 43 -6.08 10.99 4.90
CA ILE A 43 -4.62 10.80 4.88
C ILE A 43 -4.20 10.39 6.28
N LEU A 44 -3.63 9.20 6.38
CA LEU A 44 -3.23 8.59 7.63
C LEU A 44 -1.71 8.46 7.72
N ASP A 45 -1.19 8.48 8.94
CA ASP A 45 0.18 8.01 9.19
C ASP A 45 0.29 6.50 8.96
N VAL A 46 1.51 5.99 8.86
CA VAL A 46 1.75 4.56 8.96
C VAL A 46 1.88 4.19 10.43
N PRO A 47 0.98 3.38 11.00
CA PRO A 47 1.08 2.98 12.39
C PRO A 47 2.33 2.13 12.61
N ALA A 48 3.01 2.34 13.74
CA ALA A 48 4.18 1.53 14.11
C ALA A 48 3.86 0.03 14.18
N ALA A 49 2.61 -0.33 14.48
CA ALA A 49 2.12 -1.70 14.48
C ALA A 49 2.17 -2.39 13.10
N ALA A 50 2.38 -1.66 12.00
CA ALA A 50 2.56 -2.27 10.67
C ALA A 50 3.99 -2.82 10.47
N ALA A 51 4.94 -2.49 11.34
CA ALA A 51 6.36 -2.76 11.12
C ALA A 51 6.69 -4.26 11.10
N ASP A 52 6.09 -5.06 11.99
CA ASP A 52 6.34 -6.50 12.07
C ASP A 52 5.76 -7.23 10.84
N VAL A 53 4.54 -6.89 10.43
CA VAL A 53 3.87 -7.45 9.27
C VAL A 53 4.62 -7.09 7.98
N CYS A 54 5.05 -5.83 7.86
CA CYS A 54 5.89 -5.36 6.76
C CYS A 54 7.22 -6.13 6.70
N ALA A 55 7.90 -6.30 7.83
CA ALA A 55 9.16 -7.03 7.91
C ALA A 55 9.01 -8.49 7.48
N ARG A 56 7.93 -9.17 7.89
CA ARG A 56 7.66 -10.57 7.45
C ARG A 56 7.49 -10.65 5.93
N ALA A 57 6.70 -9.78 5.33
CA ALA A 57 6.52 -9.72 3.88
C ALA A 57 7.84 -9.46 3.15
N TYR A 58 8.65 -8.54 3.68
CA TYR A 58 9.96 -8.22 3.11
C TYR A 58 10.95 -9.40 3.17
N VAL A 59 11.04 -10.13 4.30
CA VAL A 59 11.88 -11.33 4.40
C VAL A 59 11.47 -12.38 3.36
N GLN A 60 10.16 -12.60 3.20
CA GLN A 60 9.65 -13.54 2.19
C GLN A 60 10.01 -13.09 0.76
N TYR A 61 9.85 -11.80 0.46
CA TYR A 61 10.26 -11.21 -0.82
C TYR A 61 11.74 -11.43 -1.10
N CYS A 62 12.61 -11.14 -0.14
CA CYS A 62 14.06 -11.32 -0.29
C CYS A 62 14.43 -12.78 -0.56
N ALA A 63 13.87 -13.70 0.22
CA ALA A 63 14.09 -15.13 0.04
C ALA A 63 13.62 -15.62 -1.33
N ARG A 64 12.47 -15.11 -1.82
CA ARG A 64 11.95 -15.42 -3.16
C ARG A 64 12.86 -14.90 -4.25
N ARG A 65 13.34 -13.65 -4.14
CA ARG A 65 14.25 -13.04 -5.13
C ARG A 65 15.58 -13.78 -5.22
N GLN A 66 16.13 -14.19 -4.08
CA GLN A 66 17.36 -14.97 -4.01
C GLN A 66 17.24 -16.28 -4.78
N ARG A 67 16.11 -16.99 -4.62
CA ARG A 67 15.84 -18.26 -5.30
C ARG A 67 15.58 -18.11 -6.80
N GLN A 68 14.85 -17.07 -7.20
CA GLN A 68 14.37 -16.92 -8.59
C GLN A 68 15.40 -16.28 -9.51
N SER A 69 16.17 -15.32 -9.01
CA SER A 69 16.97 -14.45 -9.87
C SER A 69 18.44 -14.38 -9.49
N ARG A 70 18.84 -14.95 -8.34
CA ARG A 70 20.17 -14.74 -7.72
C ARG A 70 20.58 -13.26 -7.64
N LYS A 71 19.60 -12.35 -7.67
CA LYS A 71 19.81 -10.91 -7.59
C LYS A 71 19.67 -10.48 -6.14
N ASP A 72 20.56 -9.58 -5.72
CA ASP A 72 20.49 -8.96 -4.41
C ASP A 72 19.14 -8.30 -4.21
N SER A 73 18.54 -8.47 -3.04
CA SER A 73 17.32 -7.75 -2.70
C SER A 73 17.64 -6.28 -2.38
N PRO A 74 16.68 -5.36 -2.52
CA PRO A 74 16.81 -4.00 -1.99
C PRO A 74 17.27 -4.06 -0.53
N ARG A 75 17.93 -3.01 -0.02
CA ARG A 75 18.35 -2.97 1.39
C ARG A 75 17.21 -2.59 2.33
N THR A 76 16.13 -2.03 1.81
CA THR A 76 14.97 -1.55 2.56
C THR A 76 13.69 -2.26 2.11
N PRO A 77 12.69 -2.42 3.00
CA PRO A 77 11.36 -2.87 2.60
C PRO A 77 10.77 -2.02 1.48
N LEU A 78 9.99 -2.64 0.60
CA LEU A 78 9.29 -1.93 -0.46
C LEU A 78 8.11 -1.12 0.13
N PRO A 79 7.76 0.03 -0.47
CA PRO A 79 6.56 0.80 -0.11
C PRO A 79 5.30 -0.06 -0.01
N ASP A 80 5.08 -0.95 -0.98
CA ASP A 80 3.97 -1.92 -1.01
C ASP A 80 3.84 -2.75 0.27
N PHE A 81 4.96 -3.04 0.95
CA PHE A 81 4.92 -3.83 2.17
C PHE A 81 4.38 -3.03 3.36
N PHE A 82 4.64 -1.73 3.42
CA PHE A 82 4.00 -0.87 4.42
C PHE A 82 2.51 -0.66 4.13
N ILE A 83 2.14 -0.54 2.84
CA ILE A 83 0.75 -0.38 2.41
C ILE A 83 -0.05 -1.65 2.74
N GLY A 84 0.44 -2.82 2.32
CA GLY A 84 -0.20 -4.10 2.59
C GLY A 84 -0.27 -4.43 4.09
N ALA A 85 0.81 -4.16 4.84
CA ALA A 85 0.82 -4.34 6.29
C ALA A 85 -0.20 -3.46 7.00
N HIS A 86 -0.31 -2.18 6.61
CA HIS A 86 -1.30 -1.27 7.18
C HIS A 86 -2.72 -1.77 6.90
N ALA A 87 -3.01 -2.21 5.67
CA ALA A 87 -4.32 -2.79 5.35
C ALA A 87 -4.62 -4.08 6.17
N GLU A 88 -3.62 -4.94 6.35
CA GLU A 88 -3.77 -6.20 7.09
C GLU A 88 -4.09 -5.96 8.57
N ILE A 89 -3.33 -5.10 9.25
CA ILE A 89 -3.54 -4.87 10.70
C ILE A 89 -4.87 -4.16 10.98
N MET A 90 -5.36 -3.35 10.04
CA MET A 90 -6.64 -2.67 10.17
C MET A 90 -7.82 -3.55 9.71
N GLY A 91 -7.55 -4.70 9.09
CA GLY A 91 -8.58 -5.55 8.51
C GLY A 91 -9.32 -4.89 7.34
N TRP A 92 -8.69 -3.94 6.67
CA TRP A 92 -9.29 -3.14 5.60
C TRP A 92 -9.17 -3.81 4.22
N THR A 93 -10.07 -3.42 3.32
CA THR A 93 -10.00 -3.80 1.91
C THR A 93 -9.01 -2.89 1.20
N LEU A 94 -7.99 -3.45 0.53
CA LEU A 94 -6.99 -2.68 -0.21
C LEU A 94 -7.37 -2.56 -1.68
N ALA A 95 -7.50 -1.32 -2.16
CA ALA A 95 -7.60 -1.05 -3.59
C ALA A 95 -6.21 -1.14 -4.24
N THR A 96 -6.05 -1.97 -5.28
CA THR A 96 -4.74 -2.16 -5.94
C THR A 96 -4.84 -2.52 -7.42
N ALA A 97 -3.90 -2.01 -8.23
CA ALA A 97 -3.72 -2.40 -9.62
C ALA A 97 -2.83 -3.66 -9.78
N ASP A 98 -2.07 -4.06 -8.75
CA ASP A 98 -1.25 -5.28 -8.74
C ASP A 98 -1.76 -6.25 -7.66
N PRO A 99 -2.89 -6.93 -7.90
CA PRO A 99 -3.44 -7.89 -6.94
C PRO A 99 -2.52 -9.11 -6.75
N SER A 100 -1.70 -9.44 -7.73
CA SER A 100 -0.82 -10.61 -7.69
C SER A 100 0.24 -10.48 -6.60
N ARG A 101 0.84 -9.29 -6.49
CA ARG A 101 1.83 -8.98 -5.47
C ARG A 101 1.23 -8.96 -4.08
N ILE A 102 0.10 -8.28 -3.89
CA ILE A 102 -0.52 -8.20 -2.57
C ILE A 102 -0.97 -9.59 -2.09
N ARG A 103 -1.62 -10.39 -2.95
CA ARG A 103 -2.01 -11.78 -2.60
C ARG A 103 -0.83 -12.66 -2.19
N THR A 104 0.34 -12.42 -2.78
CA THR A 104 1.55 -13.21 -2.48
C THR A 104 2.04 -12.99 -1.06
N TYR A 105 2.00 -11.74 -0.57
CA TYR A 105 2.62 -11.37 0.72
C TYR A 105 1.61 -11.10 1.83
N PHE A 106 0.37 -10.77 1.49
CA PHE A 106 -0.72 -10.42 2.41
C PHE A 106 -2.01 -11.17 2.03
N PRO A 107 -2.03 -12.51 2.10
CA PRO A 107 -3.16 -13.32 1.63
C PRO A 107 -4.47 -13.08 2.40
N ALA A 108 -4.39 -12.50 3.61
CA ALA A 108 -5.56 -12.16 4.42
C ALA A 108 -6.20 -10.82 4.03
N VAL A 109 -5.51 -9.98 3.25
CA VAL A 109 -6.02 -8.67 2.83
C VAL A 109 -7.05 -8.86 1.71
N ARG A 110 -8.26 -8.36 1.94
CA ARG A 110 -9.30 -8.30 0.90
C ARG A 110 -8.89 -7.28 -0.16
N LEU A 111 -9.06 -7.60 -1.43
CA LEU A 111 -8.64 -6.74 -2.53
C LEU A 111 -9.82 -6.23 -3.33
N LEU A 112 -9.73 -4.96 -3.73
CA LEU A 112 -10.59 -4.34 -4.72
C LEU A 112 -9.73 -3.94 -5.92
N THR A 113 -9.96 -4.52 -7.08
CA THR A 113 -9.18 -4.25 -8.29
C THR A 113 -10.00 -3.39 -9.27
N PRO A 114 -9.35 -2.52 -10.06
CA PRO A 114 -9.99 -1.80 -11.16
C PRO A 114 -10.64 -2.72 -12.18
#